data_AF-A0A4P6HDN2-F1
#
_entry.id   AF-A0A4P6HDN2-F1
#
_cell.length_a   1.000
_cell.length_b   1.000
_cell.length_c   1.000
_cell.angle_alpha   90.00
_cell.angle_beta   90.00
_cell.angle_gamma   90.00
#
_symmetry.space_group_name_H-M   'P 1'
#
loop_
_entity.id
_entity.type
_entity.pdbx_description
1 polymer ?
#
loop_
_entity_poly.entity_id
_entity_poly.type
_entity_poly.pdbx_seq_one_letter_code
_entity_poly.pdbx_strand_id
1 'polypeptide(L)'
;MRKYIAATAIVLALASVNGAFAKDLKATVKKVDALTSSVTLDSGQTVKLPAGVKAASLKAGDKVLVTYSTDAAGKTTVQSIKPSK
;
A
#
# COMPACT_ATOMS: atom_id res chain seq x y z
N MET A 1 2.12 52.33 -34.17
CA MET A 1 0.94 52.12 -33.31
C MET A 1 1.18 50.89 -32.46
N ARG A 2 1.00 51.02 -31.15
CA ARG A 2 1.48 50.10 -30.12
C ARG A 2 0.51 48.92 -29.93
N LYS A 3 1.10 47.71 -29.87
CA LYS A 3 0.81 46.64 -28.90
C LYS A 3 -0.60 46.06 -28.87
N TYR A 4 -0.85 45.03 -29.69
CA TYR A 4 -1.86 44.01 -29.40
C TYR A 4 -1.47 42.66 -30.00
N ILE A 5 -0.77 41.82 -29.23
CA ILE A 5 -0.97 40.37 -29.33
C ILE A 5 -0.97 39.86 -27.90
N ALA A 6 -2.17 39.53 -27.42
CA ALA A 6 -2.43 38.98 -26.11
C ALA A 6 -1.62 37.70 -25.92
N ALA A 7 -0.78 37.68 -24.88
CA ALA A 7 -0.12 36.47 -24.43
C ALA A 7 -1.19 35.54 -23.83
N THR A 8 -1.62 34.54 -24.60
CA THR A 8 -2.49 33.45 -24.15
C THR A 8 -1.74 32.65 -23.10
N ALA A 9 -2.12 32.82 -21.83
CA ALA A 9 -1.61 32.03 -20.72
C ALA A 9 -2.13 30.59 -20.84
N ILE A 10 -1.25 29.68 -21.27
CA ILE A 10 -1.52 28.24 -21.20
C ILE A 10 -1.38 27.84 -19.72
N VAL A 11 -2.49 27.73 -19.02
CA VAL A 11 -2.53 27.08 -17.70
C VAL A 11 -2.43 25.58 -17.94
N LEU A 12 -1.21 25.03 -17.85
CA LEU A 12 -1.02 23.59 -17.75
C LEU A 12 -1.65 23.15 -16.42
N ALA A 13 -2.86 22.58 -16.49
CA ALA A 13 -3.42 21.85 -15.38
C ALA A 13 -2.50 20.64 -15.12
N LEU A 14 -1.67 20.72 -14.09
CA LEU A 14 -0.97 19.59 -13.51
C LEU A 14 -2.04 18.67 -12.92
N ALA A 15 -2.64 17.83 -13.76
CA ALA A 15 -3.44 16.71 -13.31
C ALA A 15 -2.52 15.84 -12.46
N SER A 16 -2.71 15.92 -11.14
CA SER A 16 -2.01 15.07 -10.20
C SER A 16 -2.30 13.63 -10.59
N VAL A 17 -1.31 12.95 -11.16
CA VAL A 17 -1.35 11.51 -11.37
C VAL A 17 -1.27 10.89 -9.99
N ASN A 18 -2.42 10.77 -9.32
CA ASN A 18 -2.60 9.97 -8.12
C ASN A 18 -2.59 8.49 -8.55
N GLY A 19 -1.43 8.02 -9.01
CA GLY A 19 -1.21 6.60 -9.29
C GLY A 19 -1.30 5.80 -8.00
N ALA A 20 -1.91 4.62 -8.05
CA ALA A 20 -1.92 3.73 -6.90
C ALA A 20 -0.51 3.17 -6.70
N PHE A 21 0.18 3.61 -5.63
CA PHE A 21 1.53 3.14 -5.35
C PHE A 21 1.45 1.82 -4.58
N ALA A 22 2.01 0.76 -5.17
CA ALA A 22 2.25 -0.48 -4.47
C ALA A 22 3.61 -0.41 -3.74
N LYS A 23 3.62 -0.66 -2.42
CA LYS A 23 4.84 -0.70 -1.61
C LYS A 23 4.99 -2.09 -0.99
N ASP A 24 6.09 -2.74 -1.30
CA ASP A 24 6.47 -3.99 -0.66
C ASP A 24 7.23 -3.73 0.63
N LEU A 25 6.78 -4.37 1.70
CA LEU A 25 7.41 -4.33 3.01
C LEU A 25 7.82 -5.74 3.42
N LYS A 26 9.12 -5.95 3.62
CA LYS A 26 9.62 -7.15 4.28
C LYS A 26 9.48 -6.97 5.77
N ALA A 27 8.74 -7.86 6.41
CA ALA A 27 8.53 -7.85 7.85
C ALA A 27 8.54 -9.27 8.38
N THR A 28 8.74 -9.42 9.69
CA THR A 28 8.67 -10.72 10.35
C THR A 28 7.34 -10.81 11.08
N VAL A 29 6.65 -11.94 10.96
CA VAL A 29 5.41 -12.17 11.69
C VAL A 29 5.75 -12.34 13.17
N LYS A 30 5.22 -11.49 14.03
CA LYS A 30 5.36 -11.60 15.48
C LYS A 30 4.23 -12.43 16.08
N LYS A 31 3.01 -12.24 15.60
CA LYS A 31 1.82 -12.98 16.08
C LYS A 31 0.81 -13.11 14.95
N VAL A 32 0.10 -14.24 14.92
CA VAL A 32 -1.01 -14.47 14.00
C VAL A 32 -2.29 -14.57 14.83
N ASP A 33 -3.31 -13.81 14.44
CA ASP A 33 -4.64 -13.87 15.02
C ASP A 33 -5.62 -14.43 13.99
N ALA A 34 -5.96 -15.71 14.17
CA ALA A 34 -6.90 -16.42 13.31
C ALA A 34 -8.36 -15.97 13.54
N LEU A 35 -8.70 -15.43 14.72
CA LEU A 35 -10.06 -14.99 15.03
C LEU A 35 -10.43 -13.75 14.22
N THR A 36 -9.49 -12.81 14.13
CA THR A 36 -9.68 -11.55 13.39
C THR A 36 -9.12 -11.58 11.98
N SER A 37 -8.52 -12.72 11.58
CA SER A 37 -7.77 -12.88 10.32
C SER A 37 -6.74 -11.76 10.13
N SER A 38 -5.96 -11.51 11.18
CA SER A 38 -4.97 -10.43 11.21
C SER A 38 -3.61 -10.95 11.66
N VAL A 39 -2.55 -10.24 11.30
CA VAL A 39 -1.18 -10.59 11.62
C VAL A 39 -0.49 -9.37 12.22
N THR A 40 0.15 -9.55 13.36
CA THR A 40 1.02 -8.55 13.97
C THR A 40 2.44 -8.79 13.50
N LEU A 41 3.04 -7.78 12.89
CA LEU A 41 4.42 -7.77 12.44
C LEU A 41 5.37 -7.45 13.60
N ASP A 42 6.65 -7.71 13.42
CA ASP A 42 7.74 -7.40 14.34
C ASP A 42 7.85 -5.91 14.64
N SER A 43 7.51 -5.05 13.67
CA SER A 43 7.35 -3.60 13.83
C SER A 43 6.25 -3.18 14.81
N GLY A 44 5.41 -4.13 15.27
CA GLY A 44 4.23 -3.86 16.11
C GLY A 44 2.98 -3.52 15.29
N GLN A 45 3.09 -3.37 13.97
CA GLN A 45 1.94 -3.09 13.12
C GLN A 45 1.05 -4.33 12.98
N THR A 46 -0.24 -4.17 13.23
CA THR A 46 -1.23 -5.22 12.96
C THR A 46 -1.91 -4.96 11.64
N VAL A 47 -1.82 -5.94 10.74
CA VAL A 47 -2.38 -5.89 9.39
C VAL A 47 -3.44 -6.95 9.22
N LYS A 48 -4.56 -6.58 8.60
CA LYS A 48 -5.60 -7.54 8.25
C LYS A 48 -5.18 -8.33 7.02
N LEU A 49 -5.39 -9.64 7.05
CA LEU A 49 -5.07 -10.50 5.93
C LEU A 49 -6.03 -10.21 4.77
N PRO A 50 -5.50 -10.07 3.53
CA PRO A 50 -6.33 -9.92 2.36
C PRO A 50 -7.12 -11.21 2.09
N ALA A 51 -8.27 -11.07 1.42
CA ALA A 51 -9.12 -12.19 1.07
C ALA A 51 -8.32 -13.24 0.26
N GLY A 52 -8.38 -14.50 0.68
CA GLY A 52 -7.64 -15.61 0.07
C GLY A 52 -6.32 -15.98 0.75
N VAL A 53 -5.79 -15.15 1.66
CA VAL A 53 -4.65 -15.54 2.49
C VAL A 53 -5.14 -16.22 3.76
N LYS A 54 -4.73 -17.47 3.97
CA LYS A 54 -5.06 -18.22 5.19
C LYS A 54 -4.10 -17.81 6.30
N ALA A 55 -4.63 -17.38 7.45
CA ALA A 55 -3.83 -17.13 8.64
C ALA A 55 -2.98 -18.37 9.03
N ALA A 56 -3.52 -19.57 8.82
CA ALA A 56 -2.84 -20.84 9.12
C ALA A 56 -1.59 -21.11 8.27
N SER A 57 -1.41 -20.45 7.13
CA SER A 57 -0.18 -20.59 6.33
C SER A 57 0.97 -19.70 6.82
N LEU A 58 0.74 -18.91 7.87
CA LEU A 58 1.72 -18.01 8.47
C LEU A 58 1.95 -18.41 9.93
N LYS A 59 3.19 -18.33 10.38
CA LYS A 59 3.57 -18.59 11.77
C LYS A 59 4.37 -17.42 12.32
N ALA A 60 4.36 -17.26 13.64
CA ALA A 60 5.28 -16.34 14.30
C ALA A 60 6.72 -16.75 14.01
N GLY A 61 7.55 -15.78 13.64
CA GLY A 61 8.93 -15.96 13.17
C GLY A 61 9.07 -16.01 11.64
N ASP A 62 7.98 -16.17 10.88
CA ASP A 62 8.06 -16.21 9.42
C ASP A 62 8.38 -14.83 8.85
N LYS A 63 9.33 -14.79 7.91
CA LYS A 63 9.55 -13.60 7.08
C LYS A 63 8.46 -13.55 6.02
N VAL A 64 7.78 -12.42 5.94
CA VAL A 64 6.71 -12.17 4.97
C VAL A 64 7.00 -10.91 4.17
N LEU A 65 6.58 -10.93 2.91
CA LEU A 65 6.48 -9.77 2.05
C LEU A 65 5.02 -9.31 2.08
N VAL A 66 4.80 -8.12 2.62
CA VAL A 66 3.50 -7.45 2.67
C VAL A 66 3.46 -6.40 1.57
N THR A 67 2.59 -6.58 0.59
CA THR A 67 2.36 -5.57 -0.46
C THR A 67 1.20 -4.70 -0.04
N TYR A 68 1.48 -3.42 0.19
CA TYR A 68 0.46 -2.40 0.41
C TYR A 68 0.16 -1.70 -0.90
N SER A 69 -1.08 -1.25 -1.09
CA SER A 69 -1.43 -0.30 -2.14
C SER A 69 -2.13 0.90 -1.52
N THR A 70 -1.67 2.08 -1.88
CA THR A 70 -2.33 3.33 -1.55
C THR A 70 -3.20 3.75 -2.73
N ASP A 71 -4.49 3.94 -2.51
CA ASP A 71 -5.38 4.44 -3.56
C ASP A 71 -5.20 5.93 -3.84
N ALA A 72 -5.87 6.45 -4.87
CA ALA A 72 -5.80 7.87 -5.22
C ALA A 72 -6.35 8.81 -4.12
N ALA A 73 -7.15 8.27 -3.19
CA ALA A 73 -7.68 8.98 -2.02
C ALA A 73 -6.73 8.92 -0.81
N GLY A 74 -5.56 8.29 -0.94
CA GLY A 74 -4.56 8.17 0.14
C GLY A 74 -4.82 7.01 1.11
N LYS A 75 -5.80 6.15 0.84
CA LYS A 75 -6.11 4.98 1.68
C LYS A 75 -5.13 3.85 1.39
N THR A 76 -4.37 3.45 2.40
CA THR A 76 -3.48 2.29 2.32
C THR A 76 -4.22 1.01 2.68
N THR A 77 -4.14 0.01 1.80
CA THR A 77 -4.74 -1.32 1.98
C THR A 77 -3.70 -2.40 1.73
N VAL A 78 -3.84 -3.54 2.40
CA VAL A 78 -2.96 -4.69 2.20
C VAL A 78 -3.50 -5.48 1.00
N GLN A 79 -2.72 -5.53 -0.07
CA GLN A 79 -3.11 -6.24 -1.29
C GLN A 79 -2.73 -7.72 -1.21
N SER A 80 -1.53 -8.02 -0.72
CA SER A 80 -1.07 -9.39 -0.62
C SER A 80 -0.09 -9.58 0.52
N ILE A 81 -0.12 -10.78 1.10
CA ILE A 81 0.87 -11.25 2.05
C ILE A 81 1.37 -12.60 1.57
N LYS A 82 2.69 -12.74 1.45
CA LYS A 82 3.32 -13.99 1.04
C LYS A 82 4.57 -14.24 1.89
N PRO A 83 4.90 -15.51 2.21
CA PRO A 83 6.18 -15.84 2.81
C PRO A 83 7.33 -15.38 1.90
N SER A 84 8.28 -14.63 2.45
CA SER A 84 9.55 -14.30 1.80
C SER A 84 10.55 -15.37 2.22
N LYS A 85 10.81 -16.33 1.34
CA LYS A 85 11.91 -17.31 1.52
C LYS A 85 13.26 -16.60 1.61
#